data_AF-A0A954QK23-F1
#
_entry.id   AF-A0A954QK23-F1
#
_cell.length_a   1.000
_cell.length_b   1.000
_cell.length_c   1.000
_cell.angle_alpha   90.00
_cell.angle_beta   90.00
_cell.angle_gamma   90.00
#
_symmetry.space_group_name_H-M   'P 1'
#
loop_
_entity.id
_entity.type
_entity.pdbx_description
1 polymer ?
#
loop_
_entity_poly.entity_id
_entity_poly.type
_entity_poly.pdbx_seq_one_letter_code
_entity_poly.pdbx_strand_id
1 'polypeptide(L)' 'IKLKHRTNRIVRDLTGLDEAAAQRLLDDCQGELKTAIVAELADITPEEARQRLAQHQGRLRAALSL' A
#
# COMPACT_ATOMS: atom_id res chain seq x y z
N ILE A 1 -11.87 12.07 7.34
CA ILE A 1 -11.87 12.55 5.93
C ILE A 1 -10.48 13.07 5.51
N LYS A 2 -9.86 14.03 6.21
CA LYS A 2 -8.52 14.57 5.86
C LYS A 2 -7.39 13.52 5.78
N LEU A 3 -7.37 12.52 6.65
CA LEU A 3 -6.36 11.45 6.60
C LEU A 3 -6.49 10.57 5.34
N LYS A 4 -7.72 10.23 4.91
CA LYS A 4 -7.95 9.38 3.73
C LYS A 4 -7.38 10.00 2.46
N HIS A 5 -7.61 11.29 2.24
CA HIS A 5 -7.03 12.01 1.09
C HIS A 5 -5.50 12.04 1.12
N ARG A 6 -4.89 12.20 2.30
CA ARG A 6 -3.43 12.16 2.43
C ARG A 6 -2.90 10.77 2.10
N THR A 7 -3.54 9.72 2.61
CA THR A 7 -3.15 8.33 2.34
C THR A 7 -3.25 8.02 0.85
N ASN A 8 -4.38 8.39 0.21
CA ASN A 8 -4.59 8.23 -1.23
C ASN A 8 -3.51 8.95 -2.04
N ARG A 9 -3.19 10.20 -1.71
CA ARG A 9 -2.11 10.95 -2.39
C ARG A 9 -0.76 10.23 -2.27
N ILE A 10 -0.40 9.74 -1.09
CA ILE A 10 0.88 9.03 -0.90
C ILE A 10 0.92 7.74 -1.72
N VAL A 11 -0.18 6.99 -1.80
CA VAL A 11 -0.26 5.80 -2.66
C VAL A 11 0.02 6.19 -4.10
N ARG A 12 -0.72 7.18 -4.63
CA ARG A 12 -0.55 7.67 -6.01
C ARG A 12 0.87 8.13 -6.30
N ASP A 13 1.47 8.89 -5.38
CA ASP A 13 2.84 9.41 -5.53
C ASP A 13 3.87 8.27 -5.63
N LEU A 14 3.62 7.12 -5.00
CA LEU A 14 4.54 5.98 -4.96
C LEU A 14 4.24 4.89 -5.98
N THR A 15 3.00 4.76 -6.43
CA THR A 15 2.57 3.69 -7.35
C THR A 15 2.22 4.19 -8.75
N GLY A 16 2.05 5.51 -8.94
CA GLY A 16 1.63 6.09 -10.21
C GLY A 16 0.14 5.90 -10.53
N LEU A 17 -0.65 5.33 -9.61
CA LEU A 17 -2.08 5.15 -9.78
C LEU A 17 -2.84 6.49 -9.84
N ASP A 18 -4.02 6.45 -10.48
CA ASP A 18 -4.99 7.54 -10.36
C ASP A 18 -5.71 7.52 -9.00
N GLU A 19 -6.52 8.55 -8.74
CA GLU A 19 -7.23 8.70 -7.47
C GLU A 19 -8.24 7.59 -7.19
N ALA A 20 -8.97 7.13 -8.21
CA ALA A 20 -9.99 6.10 -8.05
C ALA A 20 -9.35 4.73 -7.81
N ALA A 21 -8.30 4.39 -8.56
CA ALA A 21 -7.52 3.18 -8.39
C ALA A 21 -6.83 3.15 -7.02
N ALA A 22 -6.19 4.24 -6.61
CA ALA A 22 -5.58 4.34 -5.28
C ALA A 22 -6.61 4.24 -4.15
N GLN A 23 -7.83 4.76 -4.35
CA GLN A 23 -8.89 4.64 -3.35
C GLN A 23 -9.37 3.20 -3.23
N ARG A 24 -9.59 2.50 -4.35
CA ARG A 24 -9.98 1.08 -4.36
C ARG A 24 -8.92 0.21 -3.69
N LEU A 25 -7.65 0.38 -4.07
CA LEU A 25 -6.53 -0.33 -3.45
C LEU A 25 -6.47 -0.09 -1.94
N LEU A 26 -6.70 1.15 -1.49
CA LEU A 26 -6.76 1.46 -0.07
C LEU A 26 -7.95 0.80 0.61
N ASP A 27 -9.12 0.77 -0.02
CA ASP A 27 -10.30 0.12 0.56
C ASP A 27 -10.09 -1.40 0.67
N ASP A 28 -9.49 -2.05 -0.33
CA ASP A 28 -9.10 -3.46 -0.31
C ASP A 28 -8.05 -3.75 0.78
N CYS A 29 -7.17 -2.77 1.04
CA CYS A 29 -6.19 -2.81 2.11
C CYS A 29 -6.71 -2.29 3.46
N GLN A 30 -8.02 -2.05 3.62
CA GLN A 30 -8.64 -1.53 4.84
C GLN A 30 -8.03 -0.20 5.35
N GLY A 31 -7.51 0.61 4.42
CA GLY A 31 -6.85 1.90 4.66
C GLY A 31 -5.37 1.80 5.05
N GLU A 32 -4.79 0.61 5.05
CA GLU A 32 -3.38 0.39 5.41
C GLU A 32 -2.43 0.82 4.28
N LEU A 33 -1.79 1.97 4.47
CA LEU A 33 -0.89 2.56 3.47
C LEU A 33 0.24 1.63 3.04
N LYS A 34 0.94 1.00 3.98
CA LYS A 34 2.10 0.16 3.67
C LYS A 34 1.68 -1.11 2.94
N THR A 35 0.57 -1.71 3.36
CA THR A 35 -0.02 -2.88 2.72
C THR A 35 -0.36 -2.55 1.27
N ALA A 36 -1.05 -1.42 1.03
CA ALA A 36 -1.39 -0.96 -0.32
C ALA A 36 -0.17 -0.78 -1.21
N ILE A 37 0.88 -0.09 -0.73
CA ILE A 37 2.10 0.12 -1.51
C ILE A 37 2.80 -1.22 -1.83
N VAL A 38 2.89 -2.13 -0.87
CA VAL A 38 3.56 -3.43 -1.09
C VAL A 38 2.72 -4.33 -2.01
N ALA A 39 1.40 -4.36 -1.84
CA ALA A 39 0.49 -5.12 -2.68
C ALA A 39 0.60 -4.70 -4.15
N GLU A 40 0.57 -3.39 -4.41
CA GLU A 40 0.68 -2.83 -5.76
C GLU A 40 2.07 -3.02 -6.37
N LEU A 41 3.14 -2.66 -5.65
CA LEU A 41 4.49 -2.69 -6.22
C LEU A 41 5.07 -4.11 -6.35
N ALA A 42 4.60 -5.06 -5.54
CA ALA A 42 5.03 -6.45 -5.62
C ALA A 42 4.03 -7.35 -6.35
N ASP A 43 2.91 -6.81 -6.85
CA ASP A 43 1.83 -7.53 -7.53
C ASP A 43 1.34 -8.75 -6.73
N ILE A 44 1.00 -8.52 -5.46
CA ILE A 44 0.52 -9.53 -4.52
C ILE A 44 -0.76 -9.11 -3.81
N THR A 45 -1.45 -10.07 -3.20
CA THR A 45 -2.67 -9.78 -2.45
C THR A 45 -2.40 -8.94 -1.20
N PRO A 46 -3.41 -8.20 -0.69
CA PRO A 46 -3.28 -7.46 0.57
C PRO A 46 -2.87 -8.34 1.76
N GLU A 47 -3.32 -9.60 1.81
CA GLU A 47 -2.95 -10.54 2.86
C GLU A 47 -1.48 -10.94 2.79
N GLU A 48 -0.96 -11.25 1.60
CA GLU A 48 0.46 -11.53 1.40
C GLU A 48 1.33 -10.32 1.70
N ALA A 49 0.88 -9.12 1.31
CA ALA A 49 1.56 -7.87 1.63
C ALA A 49 1.65 -7.63 3.15
N ARG A 50 0.59 -7.92 3.92
CA ARG A 50 0.62 -7.86 5.39
C ARG A 50 1.60 -8.86 5.98
N GLN A 51 1.58 -10.10 5.50
CA GLN A 51 2.51 -11.13 5.98
C GLN A 51 3.96 -10.76 5.69
N ARG A 52 4.26 -10.30 4.47
CA ARG A 52 5.60 -9.86 4.07
C ARG A 52 6.05 -8.66 4.90
N LEU A 53 5.16 -7.67 5.12
CA LEU A 53 5.46 -6.55 6.01
C LEU A 53 5.74 -7.02 7.44
N ALA A 54 4.97 -7.96 7.99
CA ALA A 54 5.19 -8.49 9.33
C ALA A 54 6.57 -9.17 9.46
N GLN A 55 6.97 -9.97 8.46
CA GLN A 55 8.30 -10.62 8.40
C GLN A 55 9.44 -9.58 8.40
N HIS A 56 9.21 -8.42 7.79
CA HIS A 56 10.18 -7.32 7.72
C HIS A 56 9.93 -6.20 8.74
N GLN A 57 9.19 -6.47 9.83
CA GLN A 57 8.90 -5.50 10.91
C GLN A 57 8.26 -4.20 10.41
N GLY A 58 7.42 -4.29 9.39
CA GLY A 58 6.74 -3.17 8.75
C GLY A 58 7.65 -2.24 7.95
N ARG A 59 8.86 -2.68 7.57
CA ARG A 59 9.81 -1.91 6.75
C ARG A 59 9.52 -2.12 5.26
N LEU A 60 9.04 -1.06 4.60
CA LEU A 60 8.72 -1.05 3.16
C LEU A 60 9.88 -1.48 2.27
N ARG A 61 11.07 -0.88 2.45
CA ARG A 61 12.26 -1.20 1.65
C ARG A 61 12.65 -2.68 1.74
N ALA A 62 12.68 -3.21 2.96
CA ALA A 62 12.97 -4.63 3.18
C ALA A 62 11.90 -5.54 2.57
N ALA A 63 10.61 -5.18 2.68
CA ALA A 63 9.51 -5.94 2.08
C ALA A 63 9.50 -5.88 0.54
N LEU A 64 10.08 -4.86 -0.08
CA LEU A 64 10.22 -4.72 -1.53
C LEU A 64 11.59 -5.16 -2.06
N SER A 65 12.51 -5.56 -1.17
CA SER A 65 13.92 -5.84 -1.51
C SER A 65 14.63 -4.68 -2.25
N LEU A 66 14.29 -3.44 -1.88
CA LEU A 66 14.85 -2.18 -2.41
C LEU A 66 15.85 -1.51 -1.46
#